data_AF-V4Q2Q0-F1
#
_entry.id   AF-V4Q2Q0-F1
#
_cell.length_a   1.000
_cell.length_b   1.000
_cell.length_c   1.000
_cell.angle_alpha   90.00
_cell.angle_beta   90.00
_cell.angle_gamma   90.00
#
_symmetry.space_group_name_H-M   'P 1'
#
loop_
_entity.id
_entity.type
_entity.pdbx_description
1 polymer ?
#
loop_
_entity_poly.entity_id
_entity_poly.type
_entity_poly.pdbx_seq_one_letter_code
_entity_poly.pdbx_strand_id
1 'polypeptide(L)'
;MSKYDPLEDYLKQSDDEQIAMGFSEIETVLGFNLPPSSRKQRAWWSNNPTNNVMTQAWLDAGFETAAVDIPAERLMFKRIRQAAAVTSSAPRRSPLFGALKGMMTIPPDLDLTLPADPDWGKAVHD
;
A
#
# COMPACT_ATOMS: atom_id res chain seq x y z
N MET A 1 -3.00 8.84 -22.91
CA MET A 1 -1.59 8.71 -23.30
C MET A 1 -0.77 9.55 -22.34
N SER A 2 -0.08 8.91 -21.41
CA SER A 2 0.88 9.55 -20.53
C SER A 2 2.20 9.70 -21.26
N LYS A 3 3.02 10.69 -20.90
CA LYS A 3 4.39 10.78 -21.43
C LYS A 3 5.27 9.59 -21.00
N TYR A 4 4.81 8.78 -20.05
CA TYR A 4 5.52 7.62 -19.53
C TYR A 4 5.06 6.28 -20.14
N ASP A 5 4.12 6.30 -21.09
CA ASP A 5 3.66 5.12 -21.81
C ASP A 5 4.81 4.28 -22.39
N PRO A 6 5.92 4.85 -22.94
CA PRO A 6 7.03 4.06 -23.45
C PRO A 6 7.71 3.17 -22.39
N LEU A 7 7.77 3.64 -21.14
CA LEU A 7 8.32 2.86 -20.04
C LEU A 7 7.39 1.71 -19.65
N GLU A 8 6.09 1.95 -19.64
CA GLU A 8 5.08 0.93 -19.40
C GLU A 8 5.18 -0.19 -20.44
N ASP A 9 5.23 0.17 -21.74
CA ASP A 9 5.34 -0.79 -22.83
C ASP A 9 6.63 -1.61 -22.76
N TYR A 10 7.76 -0.97 -22.42
CA TYR A 10 9.04 -1.65 -22.23
C TYR A 10 8.99 -2.69 -21.10
N LEU A 11 8.41 -2.33 -19.97
CA LEU A 11 8.26 -3.24 -18.83
C LEU A 11 7.29 -4.39 -19.15
N LYS A 12 6.18 -4.12 -19.86
CA LYS A 12 5.23 -5.14 -20.29
C LYS A 12 5.84 -6.18 -21.23
N GLN A 13 6.75 -5.75 -22.11
CA GLN A 13 7.45 -6.64 -23.04
C GLN A 13 8.52 -7.50 -22.37
N SER A 14 8.95 -7.16 -21.16
CA SER A 14 9.99 -7.87 -20.43
C SER A 14 9.41 -9.05 -19.65
N ASP A 15 9.94 -10.27 -19.86
CA ASP A 15 9.48 -11.49 -19.16
C ASP A 15 10.19 -11.72 -17.80
N ASP A 16 11.11 -10.83 -17.45
CA ASP A 16 11.89 -10.94 -16.22
C ASP A 16 11.05 -10.65 -14.96
N GLU A 17 11.35 -11.36 -13.86
CA GLU A 17 10.76 -11.08 -12.55
C GLU A 17 11.33 -9.81 -11.91
N GLN A 18 12.58 -9.46 -12.25
CA GLN A 18 13.27 -8.28 -11.74
C GLN A 18 14.08 -7.64 -12.85
N ILE A 19 13.93 -6.34 -13.01
CA ILE A 19 14.59 -5.57 -14.07
C ILE A 19 15.36 -4.45 -13.37
N ALA A 20 16.69 -4.52 -13.44
CA ALA A 20 17.55 -3.46 -12.95
C ALA A 20 17.88 -2.50 -14.09
N MET A 21 17.45 -1.24 -13.97
CA MET A 21 17.67 -0.19 -14.96
C MET A 21 18.42 1.00 -14.35
N GLY A 22 19.30 1.62 -15.13
CA GLY A 22 19.86 2.92 -14.81
C GLY A 22 18.89 4.06 -15.14
N PHE A 23 19.06 5.22 -14.50
CA PHE A 23 18.25 6.40 -14.84
C PHE A 23 18.43 6.83 -16.29
N SER A 24 19.65 6.72 -16.84
CA SER A 24 19.93 7.01 -18.25
C SER A 24 19.27 6.03 -19.22
N GLU A 25 19.12 4.76 -18.83
CA GLU A 25 18.38 3.77 -19.62
C GLU A 25 16.89 4.10 -19.64
N ILE A 26 16.33 4.49 -18.49
CA ILE A 26 14.95 4.96 -18.39
C ILE A 26 14.74 6.21 -19.25
N GLU A 27 15.66 7.17 -19.22
CA GLU A 27 15.60 8.38 -20.08
C GLU A 27 15.65 8.02 -21.58
N THR A 28 16.44 7.00 -21.94
CA THR A 28 16.54 6.50 -23.32
C THR A 28 15.23 5.87 -23.77
N VAL A 29 14.59 5.06 -22.93
CA VAL A 29 13.28 4.45 -23.20
C VAL A 29 12.19 5.52 -23.31
N LEU A 30 12.24 6.54 -22.44
CA LEU A 30 11.28 7.65 -22.45
C LEU A 30 11.48 8.64 -23.59
N GLY A 31 12.70 8.75 -24.12
CA GLY A 31 13.06 9.76 -25.13
C GLY A 31 13.18 11.18 -24.57
N PHE A 32 13.19 11.35 -23.24
CA PHE A 32 13.40 12.63 -22.57
C PHE A 32 14.11 12.44 -21.23
N ASN A 33 14.75 13.51 -20.75
CA ASN A 33 15.47 13.51 -19.49
C ASN A 33 14.53 13.52 -18.29
N LEU A 34 14.85 12.74 -17.26
CA LEU A 34 14.06 12.69 -16.04
C LEU A 34 14.19 14.02 -15.28
N PRO A 35 13.14 14.45 -14.56
CA PRO A 35 13.23 15.66 -13.74
C PRO A 35 14.35 15.55 -12.70
N PRO A 36 15.05 16.65 -12.35
CA PRO A 36 16.11 16.63 -11.34
C PRO A 36 15.66 16.06 -9.99
N SER A 37 14.37 16.17 -9.66
CA SER A 37 13.78 15.60 -8.44
C SER A 37 13.92 14.08 -8.36
N SER A 38 13.89 13.38 -9.50
CA SER A 38 14.09 11.92 -9.57
C SER A 38 15.48 11.48 -9.06
N ARG A 39 16.48 12.35 -9.24
CA ARG A 39 17.87 12.15 -8.82
C ARG A 39 18.15 12.69 -7.41
N LYS A 40 17.22 13.42 -6.81
CA LYS A 40 17.38 14.02 -5.47
C LYS A 40 16.56 13.31 -4.42
N GLN A 41 15.40 12.77 -4.79
CA GLN A 41 14.39 12.28 -3.85
C GLN A 41 14.01 10.85 -4.19
N ARG A 42 14.35 9.90 -3.30
CA ARG A 42 13.88 8.51 -3.42
C ARG A 42 12.35 8.40 -3.48
N ALA A 43 11.63 9.30 -2.82
CA ALA A 43 10.17 9.34 -2.83
C ALA A 43 9.58 9.52 -4.25
N TRP A 44 10.33 10.10 -5.18
CA TRP A 44 9.93 10.21 -6.60
C TRP A 44 9.66 8.84 -7.25
N TRP A 45 10.37 7.80 -6.78
CA TRP A 45 10.30 6.41 -7.25
C TRP A 45 9.40 5.53 -6.39
N SER A 46 8.60 6.13 -5.51
CA SER A 46 7.69 5.38 -4.64
C SER A 46 6.53 4.76 -5.42
N ASN A 47 6.01 3.65 -4.90
CA ASN A 47 4.84 2.95 -5.45
C ASN A 47 3.51 3.61 -5.07
N ASN A 48 3.51 4.91 -4.75
CA ASN A 48 2.30 5.66 -4.45
C ASN A 48 1.74 6.33 -5.73
N PRO A 49 0.63 5.83 -6.29
CA PRO A 49 0.04 6.38 -7.51
C PRO A 49 -0.44 7.83 -7.40
N THR A 50 -0.67 8.34 -6.19
CA THR A 50 -1.13 9.73 -5.99
C THR A 50 0.02 10.74 -5.96
N ASN A 51 1.26 10.26 -5.79
CA ASN A 51 2.43 11.14 -5.63
C ASN A 51 3.01 11.56 -6.99
N ASN A 52 3.02 10.65 -7.97
CA ASN A 52 3.61 10.91 -9.27
C ASN A 52 2.87 10.14 -10.37
N VAL A 53 2.53 10.82 -11.47
CA VAL A 53 1.93 10.21 -12.66
C VAL A 53 2.83 9.13 -13.26
N MET A 54 4.15 9.26 -13.10
CA MET A 54 5.11 8.25 -13.55
C MET A 54 4.91 6.91 -12.86
N THR A 55 4.45 6.91 -11.61
CA THR A 55 4.24 5.68 -10.82
C THR A 55 3.21 4.75 -11.47
N GLN A 56 2.21 5.31 -12.15
CA GLN A 56 1.22 4.51 -12.87
C GLN A 56 1.88 3.67 -13.98
N ALA A 57 2.91 4.18 -14.66
CA ALA A 57 3.51 3.49 -15.81
C ALA A 57 4.08 2.11 -15.45
N TRP A 58 4.76 1.96 -14.31
CA TRP A 58 5.25 0.64 -13.90
C TRP A 58 4.18 -0.18 -13.18
N LEU A 59 3.27 0.45 -12.42
CA LEU A 59 2.17 -0.26 -11.76
C LEU A 59 1.21 -0.90 -12.79
N ASP A 60 0.84 -0.17 -13.84
CA ASP A 60 -0.01 -0.63 -14.94
C ASP A 60 0.69 -1.68 -15.81
N ALA A 61 2.04 -1.66 -15.85
CA ALA A 61 2.85 -2.74 -16.41
C ALA A 61 2.92 -3.99 -15.51
N GLY A 62 2.39 -3.94 -14.28
CA GLY A 62 2.45 -5.03 -13.31
C GLY A 62 3.79 -5.14 -12.58
N PHE A 63 4.53 -4.04 -12.47
CA PHE A 63 5.79 -3.93 -11.76
C PHE A 63 5.68 -2.94 -10.59
N GLU A 64 6.54 -3.10 -9.59
CA GLU A 64 6.75 -2.15 -8.50
C GLU A 64 8.24 -1.83 -8.37
N THR A 65 8.55 -0.65 -7.85
CA THR A 65 9.91 -0.32 -7.45
C THR A 65 10.29 -1.13 -6.21
N ALA A 66 11.32 -1.97 -6.31
CA ALA A 66 11.84 -2.77 -5.21
C ALA A 66 13.05 -2.12 -4.52
N ALA A 67 13.95 -1.51 -5.30
CA ALA A 67 15.12 -0.83 -4.76
C ALA A 67 15.48 0.40 -5.59
N VAL A 68 15.91 1.47 -4.91
CA VAL A 68 16.35 2.72 -5.52
C VAL A 68 17.71 3.10 -4.94
N ASP A 69 18.72 3.14 -5.79
CA ASP A 69 20.04 3.66 -5.48
C ASP A 69 20.23 5.01 -6.19
N ILE A 70 20.15 6.10 -5.43
CA ILE A 70 20.33 7.45 -5.95
C ILE A 70 21.80 7.73 -6.31
N PRO A 71 22.78 7.45 -5.42
CA PRO A 71 24.21 7.59 -5.76
C PRO A 71 24.65 6.81 -7.00
N ALA A 72 24.18 5.57 -7.15
CA ALA A 72 24.50 4.74 -8.31
C ALA A 72 23.56 4.97 -9.51
N GLU A 73 22.51 5.78 -9.33
CA GLU A 73 21.47 6.07 -10.32
C GLU A 73 20.82 4.80 -10.90
N ARG A 74 20.60 3.80 -10.02
CA ARG A 74 20.01 2.51 -10.38
C ARG A 74 18.66 2.32 -9.71
N LEU A 75 17.76 1.73 -10.47
CA LEU A 75 16.42 1.37 -10.07
C LEU A 75 16.22 -0.12 -10.33
N MET A 76 15.60 -0.81 -9.39
CA MET A 76 15.20 -2.20 -9.57
C MET A 76 13.68 -2.28 -9.54
N PHE A 77 13.10 -2.64 -10.67
CA PHE A 77 11.70 -3.01 -10.78
C PHE A 77 11.54 -4.49 -10.45
N LYS A 78 10.45 -4.84 -9.79
CA LYS A 78 10.06 -6.21 -9.48
C LYS A 78 8.64 -6.44 -9.95
N ARG A 79 8.40 -7.55 -10.64
CA ARG A 79 7.06 -7.94 -11.09
C ARG A 79 6.17 -8.21 -9.88
N ILE A 80 5.03 -7.53 -9.82
CA ILE A 80 4.01 -7.77 -8.82
C ILE A 80 3.35 -9.09 -9.23
N ARG A 81 3.76 -10.21 -8.61
CA ARG A 81 2.91 -11.40 -8.64
C ARG A 81 1.66 -11.01 -7.89
N GLN A 82 0.56 -10.79 -8.61
CA GLN A 82 -0.75 -10.96 -8.00
C GLN A 82 -0.75 -12.41 -7.53
N ALA A 83 -0.55 -12.62 -6.23
CA ALA A 83 -0.88 -13.88 -5.62
C ALA A 83 -2.36 -14.06 -5.96
N ALA A 84 -2.65 -14.94 -6.93
CA ALA A 84 -3.99 -15.42 -7.17
C ALA A 84 -4.52 -15.72 -5.77
N ALA A 85 -5.52 -14.96 -5.34
CA ALA A 85 -6.03 -15.01 -3.99
C ALA A 85 -6.43 -16.46 -3.73
N VAL A 86 -5.53 -17.23 -3.12
CA VAL A 86 -5.87 -18.50 -2.51
C VAL A 86 -6.74 -18.11 -1.35
N THR A 87 -8.05 -18.13 -1.60
CA THR A 87 -9.13 -18.05 -0.63
C THR A 87 -8.86 -19.05 0.48
N SER A 88 -8.05 -18.63 1.44
CA SER A 88 -7.63 -19.42 2.59
C SER A 88 -7.44 -18.48 3.77
N SER A 89 -8.48 -17.72 4.08
CA SER A 89 -8.74 -17.35 5.47
C SER A 89 -10.14 -17.83 5.85
N ALA A 90 -10.26 -19.15 6.03
CA ALA A 90 -11.18 -19.63 7.05
C ALA A 90 -10.81 -18.89 8.36
N PRO A 91 -11.76 -18.29 9.10
CA PRO A 91 -11.44 -17.63 10.34
C PRO A 91 -10.94 -18.69 11.31
N ARG A 92 -9.63 -18.72 11.59
CA ARG A 92 -9.10 -19.43 12.75
C ARG A 92 -9.65 -18.72 13.98
N ARG A 93 -10.78 -19.20 14.49
CA ARG A 93 -11.24 -18.87 15.84
C ARG A 93 -10.06 -19.13 16.77
N SER A 94 -9.58 -18.10 17.47
CA SER A 94 -8.58 -18.25 18.53
C SER A 94 -9.05 -19.35 19.49
N PRO A 95 -8.17 -20.18 20.06
CA PRO A 95 -8.56 -21.16 21.09
C PRO A 95 -9.20 -20.50 22.33
N LEU A 96 -9.06 -19.18 22.49
CA LEU A 96 -9.70 -18.40 23.55
C LEU A 96 -11.09 -17.85 23.15
N PHE A 97 -11.52 -18.00 21.89
CA PHE A 97 -12.84 -17.55 21.44
C PHE A 97 -13.91 -18.43 22.09
N GLY A 98 -14.51 -17.93 23.17
CA GLY A 98 -15.49 -18.66 23.98
C GLY A 98 -15.00 -19.04 25.39
N ALA A 99 -13.74 -18.78 25.75
CA ALA A 99 -13.20 -19.08 27.08
C ALA A 99 -13.91 -18.33 28.24
N LEU A 100 -14.63 -17.25 27.93
CA LEU A 100 -15.44 -16.48 28.89
C LEU A 100 -16.95 -16.59 28.64
N LYS A 101 -17.39 -17.45 27.70
CA LYS A 101 -18.82 -17.61 27.39
C LYS A 101 -19.53 -18.22 28.60
N GLY A 102 -20.41 -17.45 29.23
CA GLY A 102 -21.16 -17.85 30.43
C GLY A 102 -20.66 -17.26 31.75
N MET A 103 -19.56 -16.50 31.75
CA MET A 103 -19.03 -15.87 32.97
C MET A 103 -19.71 -14.53 33.32
N MET A 104 -20.47 -13.95 32.37
CA MET A 104 -21.22 -12.72 32.59
C MET A 104 -22.69 -12.97 32.23
N THR A 105 -23.54 -13.06 33.25
CA THR A 105 -24.99 -13.14 33.12
C THR A 105 -25.54 -11.73 33.33
N ILE A 106 -26.06 -11.13 32.26
CA ILE A 106 -26.85 -9.90 32.34
C ILE A 106 -28.27 -10.33 32.78
N PRO A 107 -28.80 -9.83 33.91
CA PRO A 107 -30.19 -10.07 34.29
C PRO A 107 -31.14 -9.61 33.18
N PRO A 108 -32.25 -10.31 32.91
CA PRO A 108 -33.19 -9.91 31.86
C PRO A 108 -33.79 -8.51 32.09
N ASP A 109 -33.79 -8.03 33.33
CA ASP A 109 -34.30 -6.72 33.73
C ASP A 109 -33.23 -5.60 33.73
N LEU A 110 -32.00 -5.89 33.30
CA LEU A 110 -30.91 -4.89 33.26
C LEU A 110 -30.82 -4.24 31.87
N ASP A 111 -31.41 -3.05 31.74
CA ASP A 111 -31.27 -2.21 30.55
C ASP A 111 -29.88 -1.54 30.52
N LEU A 112 -29.02 -2.06 29.64
CA LEU A 112 -27.64 -1.61 29.44
C LEU A 112 -27.53 -0.27 28.70
N THR A 113 -28.64 0.32 28.30
CA THR A 113 -28.67 1.65 27.66
C THR A 113 -28.92 2.78 28.64
N LEU A 114 -29.21 2.45 29.91
CA LEU A 114 -29.32 3.45 30.96
C LEU A 114 -27.94 4.04 31.30
N PRO A 115 -27.86 5.35 31.55
CA PRO A 115 -26.62 5.97 32.02
C PRO A 115 -26.21 5.32 33.34
N ALA A 116 -24.95 4.91 33.44
CA ALA A 116 -24.40 4.20 34.60
C ALA A 116 -24.48 5.03 35.90
N ASP A 117 -24.64 6.34 35.78
CA ASP A 117 -24.83 7.30 36.85
C ASP A 117 -25.83 8.34 36.36
N PRO A 118 -27.00 8.55 37.00
CA PRO A 118 -27.97 9.56 36.59
C PRO A 118 -27.64 10.98 37.08
N ASP A 119 -26.69 11.16 37.99
CA ASP A 119 -26.35 12.45 38.62
C ASP A 119 -25.07 13.09 38.09
N TRP A 120 -24.36 12.44 37.16
CA TRP A 120 -23.11 12.92 36.54
C TRP A 120 -23.19 14.33 35.93
N GLY A 121 -24.39 14.83 35.61
CA GLY A 121 -24.64 16.16 35.03
C GLY A 121 -25.04 17.27 36.01
N LYS A 122 -25.19 16.99 37.31
CA LYS A 122 -25.65 18.00 38.29
C LYS A 122 -24.53 18.84 38.94
N ALA A 123 -23.26 18.57 38.62
CA ALA A 123 -22.12 19.25 39.23
C ALA A 123 -21.68 20.55 38.51
N VAL A 124 -22.45 21.06 37.54
CA VAL A 124 -22.07 22.26 36.78
C VAL A 124 -23.16 23.32 36.91
N HIS A 125 -23.34 23.88 38.10
CA HIS A 125 -23.88 25.23 38.34
C HIS A 125 -23.55 25.63 39.79
N ASP A 126 -22.41 26.30 39.96
CA ASP A 126 -22.23 27.37 40.95
C ASP A 126 -21.33 28.44 40.30
#